data_AF-A0A286XMT2-F1
#
_entry.id   AF-A0A286XMT2-F1
#
_cell.length_a   1.000
_cell.length_b   1.000
_cell.length_c   1.000
_cell.angle_alpha   90.00
_cell.angle_beta   90.00
_cell.angle_gamma   90.00
#
_symmetry.space_group_name_H-M   'P 1'
#
loop_
_entity.id
_entity.type
_entity.pdbx_description
1 polymer ?
#
loop_
_entity_poly.entity_id
_entity_poly.type
_entity_poly.pdbx_seq_one_letter_code
_entity_poly.pdbx_strand_id
1 'polypeptide(L)' 'MCSKDRSSDHYSCQRHGYGDLRELRQARFLLQDIAMEIFFQNGYSKFLVFYNSDRNKAFKSFCSFQPSLKGKGTSEDALR' A
#
# COMPACT_ATOMS: atom_id res chain seq x y z
N MET A 1 -11.67 -17.41 32.04
CA MET A 1 -11.31 -16.53 30.91
C MET A 1 -10.66 -17.42 29.86
N CYS A 2 -11.34 -17.68 28.75
CA CYS A 2 -10.89 -18.65 27.76
C CYS A 2 -9.67 -18.10 27.01
N SER A 3 -8.50 -18.70 27.24
CA SER A 3 -7.31 -18.51 26.41
C SER A 3 -7.66 -18.92 24.99
N LYS A 4 -7.79 -17.93 24.10
CA LYS A 4 -8.01 -18.19 22.68
C LYS A 4 -6.64 -18.48 22.06
N ASP A 5 -6.22 -19.75 22.14
CA ASP A 5 -5.19 -20.31 21.27
C ASP A 5 -5.65 -20.17 19.83
N ARG A 6 -5.36 -19.00 19.23
CA ARG A 6 -5.39 -18.80 17.78
C ARG A 6 -3.95 -18.98 17.35
N SER A 7 -3.67 -20.00 16.54
CA SER A 7 -2.36 -20.24 15.94
C SER A 7 -1.77 -18.93 15.43
N SER A 8 -0.80 -18.40 16.17
CA SER A 8 -0.11 -17.14 15.88
C SER A 8 0.93 -17.29 14.78
N ASP A 9 1.02 -18.46 14.14
CA ASP A 9 2.26 -18.90 13.50
C ASP A 9 2.54 -18.32 12.12
N HIS A 10 1.64 -17.52 11.53
CA HIS A 10 1.80 -17.09 10.13
C HIS A 10 1.47 -15.61 9.82
N TYR A 11 1.28 -14.74 10.81
CA TYR A 11 1.15 -13.31 10.52
C TYR A 11 2.54 -12.66 10.45
N SER A 12 3.10 -12.57 9.24
CA SER A 12 4.31 -11.77 9.02
C SER A 12 3.96 -10.28 9.10
N CYS A 13 4.47 -9.59 10.11
CA CYS A 13 4.38 -8.14 10.23
C CYS A 13 5.70 -7.49 9.82
N GLN A 14 5.63 -6.45 8.99
CA GLN A 14 6.79 -5.65 8.61
C GLN A 14 6.48 -4.18 8.86
N ARG A 15 7.48 -3.44 9.37
CA ARG A 15 7.37 -2.01 9.66
C ARG A 15 8.43 -1.26 8.86
N HIS A 16 8.01 -0.19 8.20
CA HIS A 16 8.86 0.70 7.43
C HIS A 16 8.64 2.14 7.88
N GLY A 17 9.69 2.96 7.89
CA GLY A 17 9.57 4.39 8.13
C GLY A 17 9.01 5.10 6.89
N TYR A 18 8.34 6.23 7.06
CA TYR A 18 7.91 7.07 5.94
C TYR A 18 9.09 7.62 5.11
N GLY A 19 10.28 7.70 5.71
CA GLY A 19 11.52 8.04 5.03
C GLY A 19 12.00 6.96 4.07
N ASP A 20 11.58 5.69 4.23
CA ASP A 20 11.97 4.60 3.34
C ASP A 20 11.14 4.60 2.04
N LEU A 21 10.02 5.35 2.02
CA LEU A 21 9.10 5.41 0.90
C LEU A 21 9.62 6.35 -0.19
N ARG A 22 9.61 5.88 -1.43
CA ARG A 22 9.98 6.66 -2.63
C ARG A 22 8.77 7.14 -3.41
N GLU A 23 7.79 6.25 -3.60
CA GLU A 23 6.63 6.47 -4.45
C GLU A 23 5.46 5.60 -4.00
N LEU A 24 4.25 6.13 -4.17
CA LEU A 24 3.01 5.37 -4.03
C LEU A 24 2.25 5.41 -5.35
N ARG A 25 1.81 4.24 -5.81
CA ARG A 25 1.10 4.10 -7.08
C ARG A 25 -0.23 3.38 -6.86
N GLN A 26 -1.30 3.94 -7.40
CA GLN A 26 -2.57 3.21 -7.48
C GLN A 26 -2.45 2.13 -8.56
N ALA A 27 -2.89 0.92 -8.26
CA ALA A 27 -2.71 -0.24 -9.14
C ALA A 27 -3.98 -1.09 -9.21
N ARG A 28 -4.08 -1.91 -10.25
CA ARG A 28 -5.21 -2.84 -10.41
C ARG A 28 -4.81 -4.24 -9.97
N PHE A 29 -5.73 -4.95 -9.31
CA PHE A 29 -5.60 -6.37 -9.03
C PHE A 29 -6.84 -7.07 -9.58
N LEU A 30 -6.65 -8.10 -10.40
CA LEU A 30 -7.73 -8.78 -11.11
C LEU A 30 -8.65 -7.80 -11.88
N LEU A 31 -8.03 -6.85 -12.58
CA LEU A 31 -8.69 -5.76 -13.34
C LEU A 31 -9.52 -4.78 -12.50
N GLN A 32 -9.53 -4.92 -11.18
CA GLN A 32 -10.28 -4.04 -10.28
C GLN A 32 -9.38 -2.99 -9.64
N ASP A 33 -9.95 -1.82 -9.39
CA ASP A 33 -9.27 -0.70 -8.76
C ASP A 33 -9.12 -0.84 -7.24
N ILE A 34 -8.52 -1.95 -6.81
CA ILE A 34 -8.46 -2.38 -5.42
C ILE A 34 -7.04 -2.57 -4.89
N ALA A 35 -6.01 -2.19 -5.64
CA ALA A 35 -4.62 -2.37 -5.20
C ALA A 35 -3.81 -1.07 -5.17
N MET A 36 -2.70 -1.11 -4.45
CA MET A 36 -1.72 -0.04 -4.36
C MET A 36 -0.32 -0.65 -4.26
N GLU A 37 0.63 -0.07 -4.96
CA GLU A 37 2.04 -0.46 -4.87
C GLU A 37 2.85 0.62 -4.17
N ILE A 38 3.70 0.19 -3.24
CA ILE A 38 4.61 1.02 -2.48
C ILE A 38 6.02 0.74 -2.96
N PHE A 39 6.69 1.76 -3.50
CA PHE A 39 8.09 1.66 -3.89
C PHE A 39 8.97 2.27 -2.80
N PHE A 40 10.01 1.53 -2.41
CA PHE A 40 10.96 1.94 -1.39
C PHE A 40 12.23 2.51 -2.02
N GLN A 41 12.97 3.31 -1.26
CA GLN A 41 14.24 3.88 -1.71
C GLN A 41 15.30 2.81 -2.02
N ASN A 42 15.24 1.68 -1.33
CA ASN A 42 16.14 0.54 -1.51
C ASN A 42 15.83 -0.31 -2.77
N GLY A 43 14.87 0.11 -3.60
CA GLY A 43 14.52 -0.56 -4.85
C GLY A 43 13.52 -1.70 -4.72
N TYR A 44 13.17 -2.13 -3.51
CA TYR A 44 12.09 -3.09 -3.31
C TYR A 44 10.71 -2.42 -3.47
N SER A 45 9.69 -3.21 -3.77
CA SER A 45 8.29 -2.79 -3.71
C SER A 45 7.44 -3.74 -2.88
N LYS A 46 6.30 -3.22 -2.41
CA LYS A 46 5.25 -4.01 -1.76
C LYS A 46 3.92 -3.72 -2.44
N PHE A 47 3.24 -4.79 -2.85
CA PHE A 47 1.92 -4.72 -3.46
C PHE A 47 0.85 -5.06 -2.43
N LEU A 48 -0.10 -4.14 -2.24
CA LEU A 48 -1.18 -4.27 -1.27
C LEU A 48 -2.52 -4.36 -2.00
N VAL A 49 -3.32 -5.36 -1.65
CA VAL A 49 -4.69 -5.54 -2.14
C VAL A 49 -5.66 -5.20 -1.01
N PHE A 50 -6.65 -4.37 -1.33
CA PHE A 50 -7.63 -3.85 -0.38
C PHE A 50 -9.01 -4.45 -0.67
N TYR A 51 -9.76 -4.73 0.39
CA TYR A 51 -11.19 -5.05 0.29
C TYR A 51 -12.03 -3.76 0.37
N ASN A 52 -13.29 -3.83 -0.05
CA ASN A 52 -14.31 -2.79 0.19
C ASN A 52 -13.95 -1.36 -0.24
N SER A 53 -13.16 -1.19 -1.30
CA SER A 53 -12.72 0.13 -1.81
C SER A 53 -11.86 0.97 -0.85
N ASP A 54 -11.28 0.35 0.19
CA ASP A 54 -10.47 1.07 1.19
C ASP A 54 -9.12 1.58 0.65
N ARG A 55 -8.73 1.18 -0.57
CA ARG A 55 -7.54 1.67 -1.29
C ARG A 55 -7.47 3.20 -1.27
N ASN A 56 -8.58 3.89 -1.56
CA ASN A 56 -8.59 5.35 -1.63
C ASN A 56 -8.39 6.02 -0.26
N LYS A 57 -8.92 5.41 0.81
CA LYS A 57 -8.71 5.89 2.19
C LYS A 57 -7.25 5.71 2.60
N ALA A 58 -6.68 4.55 2.30
CA ALA A 58 -5.26 4.28 2.56
C ALA A 58 -4.36 5.25 1.79
N PHE A 59 -4.58 5.44 0.49
CA PHE A 59 -3.81 6.36 -0.33
C PHE A 59 -3.86 7.81 0.22
N LYS A 60 -5.06 8.31 0.54
CA LYS A 60 -5.22 9.65 1.15
C LYS A 60 -4.48 9.77 2.47
N SER A 61 -4.54 8.74 3.31
CA SER A 61 -3.83 8.69 4.59
C SER A 61 -2.31 8.78 4.38
N PHE A 62 -1.73 7.95 3.50
CA PHE A 62 -0.31 8.03 3.18
C PHE A 62 0.11 9.41 2.65
N CYS A 63 -0.67 9.99 1.73
CA CYS A 63 -0.40 11.33 1.21
C CYS A 63 -0.54 12.43 2.28
N SER A 64 -1.36 12.24 3.32
CA SER A 64 -1.43 13.19 4.44
C SER A 64 -0.20 13.11 5.36
N PHE A 65 0.33 11.91 5.61
CA PHE A 65 1.50 11.71 6.46
C PHE A 65 2.82 11.96 5.73
N GLN A 66 2.85 11.80 4.41
CA GLN A 66 4.00 12.09 3.57
C GLN A 66 3.52 12.82 2.30
N PRO A 67 3.32 14.15 2.38
CA PRO A 67 2.83 14.97 1.27
C PRO A 67 3.72 14.89 0.01
N SER A 68 5.01 14.62 0.18
CA SER A 68 5.97 14.45 -0.91
C SER A 68 5.69 13.24 -1.83
N LEU A 69 4.85 12.30 -1.38
CA LEU A 69 4.38 11.17 -2.20
C LEU A 69 3.18 11.54 -3.09
N LYS A 70 2.50 12.65 -2.80
CA LYS A 70 1.34 13.12 -3.56
C LYS A 70 1.84 13.78 -4.85
N GLY A 71 1.67 13.10 -5.98
CA GLY A 71 2.01 13.62 -7.32
C GLY A 71 3.07 12.83 -8.10
N LYS A 72 3.64 11.77 -7.53
CA LYS A 72 4.60 10.90 -8.26
C LYS A 72 3.95 9.67 -8.92
N GLY A 73 2.67 9.41 -8.66
CA GLY A 73 2.00 8.16 -9.02
C GLY A 73 0.66 8.29 -9.75
N THR A 74 0.29 9.47 -10.24
CA THR A 74 -0.82 9.60 -11.21
C THR A 74 -0.30 9.25 -12.59
N SER A 75 -0.02 7.97 -12.83
CA SER A 75 0.03 7.46 -14.20
C SER A 75 -1.40 7.12 -14.61
N GLU A 76 -2.14 8.13 -15.02
CA GLU A 76 -3.34 7.94 -15.85
C GLU A 76 -2.96 7.95 -17.35
N ASP A 77 -1.69 7.69 -17.70
CA ASP A 77 -1.19 7.83 -19.07
C ASP A 77 -0.17 6.73 -19.46
N ALA A 78 -0.48 5.47 -19.10
CA ALA A 78 0.24 4.29 -19.61
C ALA A 78 -0.70 3.30 -20.32
N LEU A 79 -1.63 3.83 -21.10
CA LEU A 79 -2.37 3.12 -22.16
C LEU A 79 -2.91 4.13 -23.18
N ARG A 80 -2.01 4.62 -24.04
CA ARG A 80 -2.30 4.75 -25.47
C ARG A 80 -1.59 3.59 -26.19
#